data_AF-A0A2A4NK98-F1
#
_entry.id   AF-A0A2A4NK98-F1
#
_cell.length_a   1.000
_cell.length_b   1.000
_cell.length_c   1.000
_cell.angle_alpha   90.00
_cell.angle_beta   90.00
_cell.angle_gamma   90.00
#
_symmetry.space_group_name_H-M   'P 1'
#
loop_
_entity.id
_entity.type
_entity.pdbx_description
1 polymer ?
#
loop_
_entity_poly.entity_id
_entity_poly.type
_entity_poly.pdbx_seq_one_letter_code
_entity_poly.pdbx_strand_id
1 'polypeptide(L)'
;MMDPIGLAGSLSPNSMAETRQSASGTGATDKEKEVARSFEAVFLSQFVSQMMETVDAEAMGGGKQAEMWRSFLSDAMAESIVDQGGLGVATSIEQMLAAYRK
;
A
#
# COMPACT_ATOMS: atom_id res chain seq x y z
N MET A 1 56.76 29.34 -2.96
CA MET A 1 55.55 30.14 -3.23
C MET A 1 54.59 29.20 -3.93
N MET A 2 53.45 28.92 -3.28
CA MET A 2 52.44 27.94 -3.69
C MET A 2 51.45 28.56 -4.67
N ASP A 3 51.02 27.81 -5.68
CA ASP A 3 49.75 28.04 -6.38
C ASP A 3 48.83 26.81 -6.17
N PRO A 4 47.53 27.01 -5.88
CA PRO A 4 46.65 25.97 -5.36
C PRO A 4 45.90 25.15 -6.45
N ILE A 5 45.59 23.93 -6.02
CA ILE A 5 44.60 22.95 -6.49
C ILE A 5 43.54 23.49 -7.48
N GLY A 6 43.58 22.97 -8.71
CA GLY A 6 42.45 23.00 -9.64
C GLY A 6 41.54 21.79 -9.40
N LEU A 7 40.38 22.02 -8.77
CA LEU A 7 39.28 21.05 -8.73
C LEU A 7 37.95 21.79 -8.87
N ALA A 8 37.74 22.39 -10.03
CA ALA A 8 36.42 22.85 -10.45
C ALA A 8 35.68 21.67 -11.11
N GLY A 9 35.03 20.85 -10.28
CA GLY A 9 34.01 19.92 -10.77
C GLY A 9 32.84 20.74 -11.33
N SER A 10 32.65 20.68 -12.64
CA SER A 10 31.46 21.23 -13.32
C SER A 10 30.21 20.54 -12.77
N LEU A 11 29.47 21.23 -11.91
CA LEU A 11 28.12 20.83 -11.54
C LEU A 11 27.20 21.15 -12.72
N SER A 12 27.15 20.24 -13.68
CA SER A 12 26.18 20.28 -14.76
C SER A 12 24.78 20.03 -14.18
N PRO A 13 23.75 20.83 -14.52
CA PRO A 13 22.38 20.67 -14.01
C PRO A 13 21.75 19.31 -14.36
N ASN A 14 22.37 18.54 -15.27
CA ASN A 14 21.95 17.20 -15.65
C ASN A 14 22.28 16.12 -14.60
N SER A 15 23.30 16.32 -13.76
CA SER A 15 23.73 15.31 -12.77
C SER A 15 22.71 15.10 -11.64
N MET A 16 21.91 16.13 -11.34
CA MET A 16 20.80 16.04 -10.39
C MET A 16 19.57 15.33 -10.98
N ALA A 17 19.40 15.35 -12.31
CA ALA A 17 18.34 14.62 -13.01
C ALA A 17 18.68 13.12 -13.16
N GLU A 18 19.94 12.79 -13.47
CA GLU A 18 20.42 11.40 -13.57
C GLU A 18 20.39 10.67 -12.21
N THR A 19 20.64 11.38 -11.11
CA THR A 19 20.57 10.82 -9.76
C THR A 19 19.12 10.47 -9.35
N ARG A 20 18.12 11.23 -9.83
CA ARG A 20 16.69 10.91 -9.61
C ARG A 20 16.23 9.74 -10.45
N GLN A 21 16.78 9.57 -11.64
CA GLN A 21 16.42 8.50 -12.58
C GLN A 21 17.03 7.15 -12.16
N SER A 22 18.15 7.17 -11.44
CA SER A 22 18.81 5.98 -10.89
C SER A 22 18.17 5.45 -9.60
N ALA A 23 17.29 6.23 -8.96
CA ALA A 23 16.55 5.83 -7.76
C ALA A 23 15.27 5.02 -8.06
N SER A 24 14.90 4.85 -9.33
CA SER A 24 13.83 3.95 -9.73
C SER A 24 14.33 2.50 -9.66
N GLY A 25 14.45 1.97 -8.44
CA GLY A 25 14.44 0.53 -8.23
C GLY A 25 13.23 -0.06 -8.94
N THR A 26 13.43 -1.19 -9.64
CA THR A 26 12.38 -1.93 -10.34
C THR A 26 11.08 -1.86 -9.58
N GLY A 27 10.08 -1.16 -10.12
CA GLY A 27 8.79 -0.99 -9.48
C GLY A 27 8.14 -2.33 -9.14
N ALA A 28 7.06 -2.30 -8.37
CA ALA A 28 6.30 -3.51 -8.09
C ALA A 28 5.84 -4.16 -9.41
N THR A 29 6.04 -5.47 -9.51
CA THR A 29 5.48 -6.31 -10.57
C THR A 29 3.97 -6.38 -10.43
N ASP A 30 3.27 -6.75 -11.49
CA ASP A 30 1.81 -6.86 -11.43
C ASP A 30 1.35 -7.91 -10.39
N LYS A 31 2.15 -8.96 -10.17
CA LYS A 31 1.87 -9.93 -9.12
C LYS A 31 2.00 -9.34 -7.71
N GLU A 32 3.00 -8.49 -7.48
CA GLU A 32 3.17 -7.82 -6.19
C GLU A 32 2.09 -6.78 -5.93
N LYS A 33 1.63 -6.06 -6.97
CA LYS A 33 0.47 -5.17 -6.88
C LYS A 33 -0.80 -5.94 -6.53
N GLU A 34 -1.03 -7.09 -7.18
CA GLU A 34 -2.17 -7.95 -6.88
C GLU A 34 -2.12 -8.45 -5.43
N VAL A 35 -0.96 -8.95 -4.97
CA VAL A 35 -0.78 -9.41 -3.59
C VAL A 35 -0.97 -8.27 -2.59
N ALA A 36 -0.44 -7.09 -2.88
CA ALA A 36 -0.59 -5.91 -2.03
C ALA A 36 -2.05 -5.45 -1.93
N ARG A 37 -2.78 -5.45 -3.05
CA ARG A 37 -4.22 -5.17 -3.10
C ARG A 37 -5.01 -6.18 -2.27
N SER A 38 -4.75 -7.48 -2.44
CA SER A 38 -5.41 -8.54 -1.67
C SER A 38 -5.09 -8.45 -0.18
N PHE A 39 -3.87 -8.07 0.18
CA PHE A 39 -3.51 -7.81 1.57
C PHE A 39 -4.32 -6.68 2.16
N GLU A 40 -4.45 -5.54 1.46
CA GLU A 40 -5.25 -4.41 1.91
C GLU A 40 -6.73 -4.78 2.03
N ALA A 41 -7.27 -5.62 1.15
CA ALA A 41 -8.64 -6.13 1.25
C ALA A 41 -8.86 -6.97 2.53
N VAL A 42 -7.96 -7.90 2.84
CA VAL A 42 -8.03 -8.70 4.08
C VAL A 42 -7.91 -7.80 5.32
N PHE A 43 -6.99 -6.85 5.29
CA PHE A 43 -6.83 -5.89 6.37
C PHE A 43 -8.11 -5.07 6.60
N LEU A 44 -8.70 -4.55 5.52
CA LEU A 44 -9.94 -3.77 5.59
C LEU A 44 -11.12 -4.63 6.01
N SER A 45 -11.18 -5.92 5.66
CA SER A 45 -12.30 -6.76 6.09
C SER A 45 -12.30 -6.96 7.61
N GLN A 46 -11.13 -7.08 8.23
CA GLN A 46 -11.01 -7.11 9.69
C GLN A 46 -11.40 -5.77 10.32
N PHE A 47 -10.97 -4.66 9.71
CA PHE A 47 -11.30 -3.32 10.19
C PHE A 47 -12.81 -3.06 10.13
N VAL A 48 -13.44 -3.36 9.00
CA VAL A 48 -14.89 -3.24 8.80
C VAL A 48 -15.64 -4.16 9.75
N SER A 49 -15.20 -5.42 9.90
CA SER A 49 -15.81 -6.36 10.85
C SER A 49 -15.79 -5.78 12.27
N GLN A 50 -14.66 -5.22 12.72
CA GLN A 50 -14.54 -4.58 14.04
C GLN A 50 -15.44 -3.35 14.17
N MET A 51 -15.52 -2.50 13.14
CA MET A 51 -16.43 -1.35 13.15
C MET A 51 -17.88 -1.78 13.30
N MET A 52 -18.27 -2.83 12.58
CA MET A 52 -19.62 -3.34 12.70
C MET A 52 -19.90 -3.84 14.14
N GLU A 53 -18.89 -4.17 14.98
CA GLU A 53 -19.13 -4.79 16.32
C GLU A 53 -19.65 -3.74 17.28
N THR A 54 -19.40 -2.49 16.93
CA THR A 54 -19.95 -1.31 17.60
C THR A 54 -21.40 -1.02 17.20
N VAL A 55 -21.89 -1.62 16.11
CA VAL A 55 -23.28 -1.53 15.69
C VAL A 55 -24.10 -2.56 16.45
N ASP A 56 -25.22 -2.12 17.00
CA ASP A 56 -26.08 -2.91 17.88
C ASP A 56 -26.45 -4.27 17.26
N ALA A 57 -26.11 -5.36 17.95
CA ALA A 57 -26.24 -6.71 17.41
C ALA A 57 -27.71 -7.14 17.25
N GLU A 58 -28.59 -6.65 18.13
CA GLU A 58 -30.04 -6.80 17.99
C GLU A 58 -30.57 -6.15 16.70
N ALA A 59 -29.98 -5.05 16.23
CA ALA A 59 -30.41 -4.36 15.01
C ALA A 59 -30.08 -5.15 13.72
N MET A 60 -29.14 -6.10 13.80
CA MET A 60 -28.67 -6.92 12.68
C MET A 60 -29.29 -8.34 12.66
N GLY A 61 -30.32 -8.60 13.46
CA GLY A 61 -31.10 -9.85 13.43
C GLY A 61 -30.60 -10.96 14.36
N GLY A 62 -29.47 -10.77 15.05
CA GLY A 62 -28.95 -11.66 16.10
C GLY A 62 -28.53 -13.08 15.68
N GLY A 63 -27.65 -13.70 16.48
CA GLY A 63 -27.26 -15.11 16.34
C GLY A 63 -26.17 -15.42 15.30
N LYS A 64 -25.75 -16.69 15.23
CA LYS A 64 -24.62 -17.16 14.40
C LYS A 64 -24.82 -16.91 12.89
N GLN A 65 -26.06 -16.90 12.43
CA GLN A 65 -26.40 -16.67 11.03
C GLN A 65 -26.16 -15.21 10.64
N ALA A 66 -26.45 -14.27 11.55
CA ALA A 66 -26.15 -12.85 11.37
C ALA A 66 -24.63 -12.61 11.35
N GLU A 67 -23.87 -13.32 12.18
CA GLU A 67 -22.41 -13.25 12.22
C GLU A 67 -21.76 -13.69 10.89
N MET A 68 -22.23 -14.78 10.29
CA MET A 68 -21.76 -15.22 8.97
C MET A 68 -22.15 -14.25 7.84
N TRP A 69 -23.37 -13.72 7.83
CA TRP A 69 -23.76 -12.74 6.83
C TRP A 69 -22.92 -11.46 6.92
N ARG A 70 -22.60 -11.09 8.14
CA ARG A 70 -21.79 -9.92 8.44
C ARG A 70 -20.33 -10.08 8.02
N SER A 71 -19.73 -11.27 8.14
CA SER A 71 -18.39 -11.49 7.61
C SER A 71 -18.39 -11.31 6.09
N PHE A 72 -19.37 -11.87 5.38
CA PHE A 72 -19.51 -11.67 3.93
C PHE A 72 -19.72 -10.21 3.55
N LEU A 73 -20.53 -9.48 4.32
CA LEU A 73 -20.73 -8.06 4.10
C LEU A 73 -19.44 -7.26 4.36
N SER A 74 -18.67 -7.63 5.38
CA SER A 74 -17.38 -7.00 5.69
C SER A 74 -16.37 -7.20 4.56
N ASP A 75 -16.29 -8.43 4.02
CA ASP A 75 -15.43 -8.75 2.89
C ASP A 75 -15.85 -7.96 1.63
N ALA A 76 -17.14 -7.94 1.30
CA ALA A 76 -17.64 -7.19 0.15
C ALA A 76 -17.42 -5.67 0.26
N MET A 77 -17.59 -5.11 1.46
CA MET A 77 -17.28 -3.70 1.73
C MET A 77 -15.79 -3.42 1.59
N ALA A 78 -14.93 -4.29 2.13
CA ALA A 78 -13.49 -4.15 2.04
C ALA A 78 -13.01 -4.18 0.59
N GLU A 79 -13.48 -5.14 -0.22
CA GLU A 79 -13.21 -5.19 -1.66
C GLU A 79 -13.66 -3.89 -2.35
N SER A 80 -14.88 -3.43 -2.08
CA SER A 80 -15.40 -2.18 -2.67
C SER A 80 -14.55 -0.95 -2.32
N ILE A 81 -14.01 -0.88 -1.09
CA ILE A 81 -13.11 0.20 -0.66
C ILE A 81 -11.79 0.13 -1.43
N VAL A 82 -11.20 -1.06 -1.54
CA VAL A 82 -9.95 -1.28 -2.28
C VAL A 82 -10.13 -0.94 -3.77
N ASP A 83 -11.24 -1.34 -4.38
CA ASP A 83 -11.58 -1.06 -5.78
C ASP A 83 -11.69 0.44 -6.07
N GLN A 84 -12.09 1.23 -5.07
CA GLN A 84 -12.20 2.69 -5.15
C GLN A 84 -10.89 3.43 -4.83
N GLY A 85 -9.79 2.70 -4.60
CA GLY A 85 -8.46 3.25 -4.36
C GLY A 85 -7.88 2.94 -2.97
N GLY A 86 -8.62 2.27 -2.09
CA GLY A 86 -8.13 1.81 -0.80
C GLY A 86 -7.74 2.94 0.16
N LEU A 87 -6.88 2.62 1.13
CA LEU A 87 -6.32 3.57 2.11
C LEU A 87 -4.83 3.85 1.85
N GLY A 88 -4.25 3.25 0.80
CA GLY A 88 -2.83 3.39 0.45
C GLY A 88 -1.91 2.39 1.17
N VAL A 89 -2.47 1.41 1.87
CA VAL A 89 -1.69 0.32 2.48
C VAL A 89 -1.07 -0.54 1.38
N ALA A 90 -1.82 -0.85 0.30
CA ALA A 90 -1.30 -1.61 -0.83
C ALA A 90 -0.03 -0.96 -1.42
N THR A 91 -0.02 0.36 -1.62
CA THR A 91 1.15 1.08 -2.13
C THR A 91 2.38 0.96 -1.23
N SER A 92 2.19 0.86 0.10
CA SER A 92 3.30 0.64 1.04
C SER A 92 3.84 -0.78 0.95
N ILE A 93 2.95 -1.77 0.80
CA ILE A 93 3.31 -3.18 0.62
C ILE A 93 4.01 -3.41 -0.71
N GLU A 94 3.55 -2.78 -1.80
CA GLU A 94 4.20 -2.81 -3.12
C GLU A 94 5.66 -2.37 -3.05
N GLN A 95 5.93 -1.25 -2.37
CA GLN A 95 7.28 -0.72 -2.19
C GLN A 95 8.14 -1.68 -1.37
N MET A 96 7.57 -2.27 -0.31
CA MET A 96 8.26 -3.26 0.52
C MET A 96 8.63 -4.51 -0.29
N LEU A 97 7.67 -5.11 -1.01
CA LEU A 97 7.89 -6.30 -1.84
C LEU A 97 8.96 -6.04 -2.92
N ALA A 98 8.88 -4.89 -3.60
CA ALA A 98 9.86 -4.50 -4.59
C ALA A 98 11.28 -4.33 -3.99
N ALA A 99 11.39 -3.87 -2.75
CA ALA A 99 12.65 -3.73 -2.04
C ALA A 99 13.25 -5.09 -1.62
N TYR A 100 12.43 -6.06 -1.20
CA TYR A 100 12.87 -7.38 -0.76
C TYR A 100 13.35 -8.30 -1.89
N ARG A 101 13.02 -7.99 -3.15
CA ARG A 101 13.48 -8.75 -4.32
C ARG A 101 14.95 -8.46 -4.70
N LYS A 102 15.51 -7.33 -4.23
CA LYS A 102 16.91 -6.94 -4.49
C LYS A 102 17.86 -7.67 -3.55
#